data_AF-A0A6P1YS08-F1
#
_entry.id   AF-A0A6P1YS08-F1
#
_cell.length_a   1.000
_cell.length_b   1.000
_cell.length_c   1.000
_cell.angle_alpha   90.00
_cell.angle_beta   90.00
_cell.angle_gamma   90.00
#
_symmetry.space_group_name_H-M   'P 1'
#
loop_
_entity.id
_entity.type
_entity.pdbx_description
1 polymer ?
#
loop_
_entity_poly.entity_id
_entity_poly.type
_entity_poly.pdbx_seq_one_letter_code
_entity_poly.pdbx_strand_id
1 'polypeptide(L)'
;MANARISAARLALGAAIGAAALAVAGGQKARAYEYTGVFPGGDCAAMAEKIPPSKLWYGHFTGQREWGVNLNKIQTRTVSGCFTNKATCENWLYQWRSAYQYNFWADYCVLSNQPRPRRPYAG
;
A
#
# COMPACT_ATOMS: atom_id res chain seq x y z
N MET A 1 64.86 -11.27 24.18
CA MET A 1 63.79 -11.93 23.40
C MET A 1 62.50 -11.19 23.69
N ALA A 2 62.08 -10.29 22.81
CA ALA A 2 61.06 -9.28 23.12
C ALA A 2 59.88 -9.33 22.12
N ASN A 3 58.70 -9.50 22.70
CA ASN A 3 57.45 -8.78 22.40
C ASN A 3 56.61 -9.20 21.18
N ALA A 4 55.85 -10.28 21.35
CA ALA A 4 54.58 -10.48 20.63
C ALA A 4 53.47 -9.68 21.32
N ARG A 5 53.16 -8.46 20.84
CA ARG A 5 52.02 -7.65 21.29
C ARG A 5 51.42 -6.81 20.17
N ILE A 6 50.95 -7.45 19.10
CA ILE A 6 50.08 -6.77 18.14
C ILE A 6 49.09 -7.80 17.63
N SER A 7 47.82 -7.69 18.04
CA SER A 7 46.59 -8.10 17.32
C SER A 7 45.47 -8.51 18.29
N ALA A 8 44.89 -7.55 19.02
CA ALA A 8 43.61 -7.81 19.71
C ALA A 8 42.72 -6.58 19.93
N ALA A 9 43.12 -5.39 19.48
CA ALA A 9 42.45 -4.14 19.86
C ALA A 9 41.58 -3.51 18.75
N ARG A 10 41.33 -4.19 17.63
CA ARG A 10 40.55 -3.61 16.49
C ARG A 10 39.24 -4.33 16.15
N LEU A 11 38.81 -5.30 16.95
CA LEU A 11 37.56 -6.05 16.70
C LEU A 11 36.41 -5.71 17.65
N ALA A 12 36.61 -4.79 18.61
CA ALA A 12 35.60 -4.48 19.63
C ALA A 12 34.85 -3.15 19.43
N LEU A 13 35.21 -2.35 18.41
CA LEU A 13 34.64 -1.01 18.21
C LEU A 13 33.70 -0.87 17.00
N GLY A 14 33.24 -1.98 16.42
CA GLY A 14 32.28 -1.97 15.30
C GLY A 14 30.84 -2.33 15.68
N ALA A 15 30.62 -2.97 16.84
CA ALA A 15 29.34 -3.59 17.17
C ALA A 15 28.35 -2.68 17.92
N ALA A 16 28.78 -1.53 18.45
CA ALA A 16 27.95 -0.73 19.34
C ALA A 16 27.06 0.32 18.64
N ILE A 17 27.33 0.70 17.38
CA ILE A 17 26.57 1.75 16.67
C ILE A 17 25.37 1.17 15.89
N GLY A 18 25.37 -0.13 15.57
CA GLY A 18 24.30 -0.76 14.80
C GLY A 18 22.98 -0.97 15.56
N ALA A 19 23.02 -1.07 16.89
CA ALA A 19 21.84 -1.41 17.69
C ALA A 19 20.90 -0.23 17.98
N ALA A 20 21.38 1.01 17.89
CA ALA A 20 20.57 2.20 18.22
C ALA A 20 19.65 2.67 17.07
N ALA A 21 19.94 2.29 15.82
CA ALA A 21 19.16 2.74 14.66
C ALA A 21 17.79 2.03 14.52
N LEU A 22 17.59 0.87 15.18
CA LEU A 22 16.35 0.11 15.10
C LEU A 22 15.30 0.54 16.14
N ALA A 23 15.69 1.28 17.17
CA ALA A 23 14.79 1.67 18.26
C ALA A 23 13.94 2.93 17.96
N VAL A 24 14.32 3.74 16.97
CA VAL A 24 13.62 5.00 16.63
C VAL A 24 12.55 4.82 15.55
N ALA A 25 12.48 3.64 14.93
CA ALA A 25 11.30 3.22 14.16
C ALA A 25 10.22 2.70 15.11
N GLY A 26 9.90 3.50 16.15
CA GLY A 26 8.81 3.26 17.07
C GLY A 26 7.53 3.11 16.26
N GLY A 27 7.08 1.85 16.18
CA GLY A 27 5.98 1.42 15.33
C GLY A 27 4.79 2.35 15.45
N GLN A 28 4.44 3.00 14.34
CA GLN A 28 3.03 3.27 14.10
C GLN A 28 2.36 1.91 14.16
N LYS A 29 1.69 1.61 15.28
CA LYS A 29 0.86 0.42 15.36
C LYS A 29 -0.08 0.51 14.17
N ALA A 30 0.09 -0.38 13.20
CA ALA A 30 -0.86 -0.53 12.13
C ALA A 30 -2.20 -0.73 12.82
N ARG A 31 -3.05 0.29 12.82
CA ARG A 31 -4.40 0.14 13.36
C ARG A 31 -5.00 -0.99 12.53
N ALA A 32 -5.47 -2.03 13.21
CA ALA A 32 -6.30 -3.03 12.57
C ALA A 32 -7.40 -2.27 11.84
N TYR A 33 -7.40 -2.39 10.52
CA TYR A 33 -8.33 -1.66 9.69
C TYR A 33 -9.74 -2.20 9.98
N GLU A 34 -10.63 -1.33 10.46
CA GLU A 34 -12.03 -1.66 10.65
C GLU A 34 -12.74 -1.51 9.30
N TYR A 35 -13.32 -2.60 8.80
CA TYR A 35 -14.05 -2.59 7.54
C TYR A 35 -15.38 -1.85 7.68
N THR A 36 -15.37 -0.58 7.25
CA THR A 36 -16.57 0.29 7.22
C THR A 36 -17.44 0.07 5.98
N GLY A 37 -17.14 -0.92 5.13
CA GLY A 37 -17.89 -1.21 3.90
C GLY A 37 -17.37 -0.51 2.64
N VAL A 38 -16.53 0.53 2.79
CA VAL A 38 -15.97 1.31 1.69
C VAL A 38 -14.55 1.76 2.01
N PHE A 39 -13.65 1.57 1.06
CA PHE A 39 -12.31 2.16 1.07
C PHE A 39 -12.31 3.32 0.06
N PRO A 40 -12.58 4.56 0.50
CA PRO A 40 -12.70 5.67 -0.43
C PRO A 40 -11.35 5.96 -1.10
N GLY A 41 -11.34 5.93 -2.42
CA GLY A 41 -10.30 6.57 -3.21
C GLY A 41 -10.61 8.05 -3.40
N GLY A 42 -9.62 8.85 -3.79
CA GLY A 42 -9.87 10.25 -4.16
C GLY A 42 -10.67 10.35 -5.48
N ASP A 43 -11.43 11.44 -5.63
CA ASP A 43 -12.10 11.77 -6.90
C ASP A 43 -11.05 12.12 -7.95
N CYS A 44 -10.90 11.23 -8.93
CA CYS A 44 -9.94 11.39 -10.01
C CYS A 44 -10.17 12.65 -10.85
N ALA A 45 -11.41 13.09 -11.07
CA ALA A 45 -11.68 14.29 -11.86
C ALA A 45 -11.24 15.53 -11.09
N ALA A 46 -11.70 15.66 -9.85
CA ALA A 46 -11.34 16.80 -8.99
C ALA A 46 -9.84 16.86 -8.67
N MET A 47 -9.17 15.71 -8.56
CA MET A 47 -7.72 15.65 -8.35
C MET A 47 -6.94 15.99 -9.63
N ALA A 48 -7.39 15.54 -10.81
CA ALA A 48 -6.73 15.84 -12.08
C ALA A 48 -6.79 17.34 -12.45
N GLU A 49 -7.77 18.08 -11.94
CA GLU A 49 -7.84 19.54 -12.09
C GLU A 49 -6.71 20.27 -11.33
N LYS A 50 -6.15 19.65 -10.28
CA LYS A 50 -5.21 20.29 -9.35
C LYS A 50 -3.81 19.68 -9.39
N ILE A 51 -3.72 18.40 -9.76
CA ILE A 51 -2.49 17.61 -9.69
C ILE A 51 -2.10 17.21 -11.12
N PRO A 52 -0.87 17.53 -11.57
CA PRO A 52 -0.44 17.15 -12.90
C PRO A 52 -0.42 15.61 -13.02
N PRO A 53 -0.68 15.06 -14.23
CA PRO A 53 -0.68 13.61 -14.46
C PRO A 53 0.58 12.89 -13.92
N SER A 54 1.75 13.53 -14.03
CA SER A 54 3.03 12.99 -13.54
C SER A 54 3.12 12.79 -12.01
N LYS A 55 2.17 13.33 -11.24
CA LYS A 55 2.09 13.20 -9.78
C LYS A 55 0.80 12.52 -9.30
N LEU A 56 -0.07 12.11 -10.23
CA LEU A 56 -1.33 11.47 -9.92
C LEU A 56 -1.20 9.97 -10.09
N TRP A 57 -1.63 9.19 -9.09
CA TRP A 57 -1.68 7.74 -9.15
C TRP A 57 -3.12 7.29 -9.30
N TYR A 58 -3.37 6.37 -10.22
CA TYR A 58 -4.67 5.75 -10.43
C TYR A 58 -4.65 4.31 -9.91
N GLY A 59 -5.60 4.02 -9.02
CA GLY A 59 -5.87 2.68 -8.52
C GLY A 59 -7.13 2.11 -9.16
N HIS A 60 -7.05 0.86 -9.58
CA HIS A 60 -8.18 0.05 -10.01
C HIS A 60 -8.21 -1.25 -9.22
N PHE A 61 -9.40 -1.69 -8.82
CA PHE A 61 -9.61 -2.97 -8.17
C PHE A 61 -10.85 -3.62 -8.76
N THR A 62 -10.71 -4.88 -9.16
CA THR A 62 -11.86 -5.79 -9.32
C THR A 62 -11.60 -7.09 -8.57
N GLY A 63 -12.58 -7.53 -7.78
CA GLY A 63 -12.50 -8.78 -7.04
C GLY A 63 -13.84 -9.24 -6.49
N GLN A 64 -13.82 -10.39 -5.82
CA GLN A 64 -14.99 -11.08 -5.31
C GLN A 64 -14.84 -11.46 -3.84
N ARG A 65 -15.96 -11.57 -3.14
CA ARG A 65 -16.03 -12.12 -1.78
C ARG A 65 -17.28 -12.94 -1.57
N GLU A 66 -17.20 -13.90 -0.66
CA GLU A 66 -18.40 -14.50 -0.10
C GLU A 66 -19.07 -13.52 0.86
N TRP A 67 -20.41 -13.51 0.84
CA TRP A 67 -21.24 -12.62 1.64
C TRP A 67 -22.57 -13.28 1.98
N GLY A 68 -23.20 -12.81 3.05
CA GLY A 68 -24.50 -13.29 3.54
C GLY A 68 -24.37 -14.28 4.69
N VAL A 69 -25.51 -14.57 5.34
CA VAL A 69 -25.58 -15.34 6.59
C VAL A 69 -24.98 -16.76 6.47
N ASN A 70 -25.05 -17.33 5.26
CA ASN A 70 -24.54 -18.69 4.97
C ASN A 70 -23.36 -18.70 3.99
N LEU A 71 -22.71 -17.55 3.75
CA LEU A 71 -21.57 -17.38 2.81
C LEU A 71 -21.80 -17.94 1.39
N ASN A 72 -23.03 -18.19 1.00
CA ASN A 72 -23.39 -18.84 -0.27
C ASN A 72 -23.60 -17.85 -1.42
N LYS A 73 -23.33 -16.56 -1.21
CA LYS A 73 -23.46 -15.52 -2.23
C LYS A 73 -22.10 -14.94 -2.55
N ILE A 74 -21.80 -14.84 -3.84
CA ILE A 74 -20.63 -14.12 -4.33
C ILE A 74 -21.01 -12.66 -4.60
N GLN A 75 -20.29 -11.75 -3.95
CA GLN A 75 -20.36 -10.33 -4.23
C GLN A 75 -19.13 -9.92 -5.05
N THR A 76 -19.35 -9.48 -6.29
CA THR A 76 -18.33 -8.84 -7.12
C THR A 76 -18.27 -7.35 -6.82
N ARG A 77 -17.08 -6.76 -6.87
CA ARG A 77 -16.90 -5.32 -6.77
C ARG A 77 -15.83 -4.82 -7.72
N THR A 78 -16.15 -3.76 -8.44
CA THR A 78 -15.22 -2.98 -9.27
C THR A 78 -15.21 -1.55 -8.76
N VAL A 79 -14.02 -1.03 -8.48
CA VAL A 79 -13.82 0.32 -7.92
C VAL A 79 -12.55 0.93 -8.46
N SER A 80 -12.51 2.25 -8.47
CA SER A 80 -11.36 3.03 -8.90
C SER A 80 -11.16 4.23 -7.99
N GLY A 81 -9.94 4.73 -7.89
CA GLY A 81 -9.61 5.90 -7.08
C GLY A 81 -8.31 6.56 -7.50
N CYS A 82 -8.15 7.83 -7.17
CA CYS A 82 -6.90 8.55 -7.40
C CYS A 82 -6.18 8.94 -6.11
N PHE A 83 -4.86 9.03 -6.20
CA PHE A 83 -3.96 9.19 -5.06
C PHE A 83 -2.79 10.12 -5.42
N THR A 84 -2.24 10.80 -4.42
CA THR A 84 -1.11 11.73 -4.60
C THR A 84 0.24 11.02 -4.66
N ASN A 85 0.29 9.75 -4.26
CA ASN A 85 1.51 8.95 -4.26
C ASN A 85 1.19 7.45 -4.35
N LYS A 86 2.21 6.68 -4.73
CA LYS A 86 2.13 5.22 -4.92
C LYS A 86 1.74 4.48 -3.64
N ALA A 87 2.34 4.83 -2.51
CA ALA A 87 2.13 4.12 -1.25
C ALA A 87 0.67 4.19 -0.77
N THR A 88 0.02 5.35 -0.91
CA THR A 88 -1.42 5.47 -0.60
C THR A 88 -2.28 4.64 -1.55
N CYS A 89 -1.94 4.59 -2.85
CA CYS A 89 -2.64 3.73 -3.81
C CYS A 89 -2.50 2.25 -3.46
N GLU A 90 -1.28 1.78 -3.18
CA GLU A 90 -1.02 0.38 -2.84
C GLU A 90 -1.68 -0.02 -1.52
N ASN A 91 -1.69 0.87 -0.52
CA ASN A 91 -2.41 0.64 0.72
C ASN A 91 -3.94 0.56 0.51
N TRP A 92 -4.49 1.37 -0.39
CA TRP A 92 -5.90 1.27 -0.80
C TRP A 92 -6.20 -0.05 -1.52
N LEU A 93 -5.30 -0.50 -2.39
CA LEU A 93 -5.44 -1.76 -3.11
C LEU A 93 -5.33 -2.98 -2.16
N TYR A 94 -4.40 -2.93 -1.22
CA TYR A 94 -4.23 -3.94 -0.16
C TYR A 94 -5.52 -4.12 0.65
N GLN A 95 -6.12 -3.00 1.03
CA GLN A 95 -7.38 -2.93 1.74
C GLN A 95 -8.53 -3.64 0.97
N TRP A 96 -8.68 -3.34 -0.33
CA TRP A 96 -9.67 -4.04 -1.16
C TRP A 96 -9.39 -5.54 -1.29
N ARG A 97 -8.13 -5.93 -1.53
CA ARG A 97 -7.73 -7.35 -1.61
C ARG A 97 -8.02 -8.11 -0.32
N SER A 98 -7.86 -7.44 0.82
CA SER A 98 -8.13 -8.03 2.13
C SER A 98 -9.62 -8.25 2.38
N ALA A 99 -10.47 -7.39 1.84
CA ALA A 99 -11.92 -7.50 1.98
C ALA A 99 -12.58 -8.41 0.92
N TYR A 100 -11.95 -8.58 -0.24
CA TYR A 100 -12.46 -9.34 -1.38
C TYR A 100 -11.48 -10.42 -1.79
N GLN A 101 -11.48 -11.57 -1.12
CA GLN A 101 -10.38 -12.53 -1.18
C GLN A 101 -10.35 -13.42 -2.44
N TYR A 102 -11.36 -13.34 -3.31
CA TYR A 102 -11.52 -14.23 -4.46
C TYR A 102 -11.37 -13.49 -5.78
N ASN A 103 -10.87 -14.21 -6.79
CA ASN A 103 -10.83 -13.82 -8.20
C ASN A 103 -10.43 -12.36 -8.41
N PHE A 104 -9.15 -12.05 -8.23
CA PHE A 104 -8.60 -10.73 -8.56
C PHE A 104 -8.38 -10.60 -10.06
N TRP A 105 -8.91 -9.55 -10.66
CA TRP A 105 -8.52 -9.16 -12.01
C TRP A 105 -8.43 -7.65 -12.16
N ALA A 106 -7.49 -7.22 -13.01
CA ALA A 106 -7.25 -5.80 -13.29
C ALA A 106 -6.98 -4.96 -12.02
N ASP A 107 -6.33 -5.52 -11.00
CA ASP A 107 -6.02 -4.83 -9.75
C ASP A 107 -4.62 -4.21 -9.81
N TYR A 108 -4.53 -2.89 -9.98
CA TYR A 108 -3.26 -2.21 -10.21
C TYR A 108 -3.24 -0.79 -9.67
N CYS A 109 -2.01 -0.31 -9.42
CA CYS A 109 -1.68 1.08 -9.14
C CYS A 109 -0.68 1.56 -10.19
N VAL A 110 -1.06 2.56 -10.98
CA VAL A 110 -0.23 3.10 -12.06
C VAL A 110 -0.13 4.61 -11.96
N LEU A 111 0.97 5.18 -12.44
CA LEU A 111 1.07 6.62 -12.63
C LEU A 111 0.08 7.03 -13.72
N SER A 112 -0.85 7.91 -13.38
CA SER A 112 -1.93 8.32 -14.27
C SER A 112 -1.42 9.35 -15.25
N ASN A 113 -1.09 8.93 -16.46
CA ASN A 113 -0.95 9.83 -17.62
C ASN A 113 -2.30 10.20 -18.24
N GLN A 114 -3.42 9.74 -17.68
CA GLN A 114 -4.75 9.98 -18.21
C GLN A 114 -5.21 11.40 -17.83
N PRO A 115 -5.63 12.25 -18.79
CA PRO A 115 -6.18 13.58 -18.49
C PRO A 115 -7.57 13.51 -17.84
N ARG A 116 -8.22 12.34 -17.84
CA ARG A 116 -9.52 12.05 -17.21
C ARG A 116 -9.56 10.57 -16.80
N PRO A 117 -10.19 10.20 -15.68
CA PRO A 117 -10.39 8.78 -15.37
C PRO A 117 -11.12 8.10 -16.54
N ARG A 118 -10.57 6.99 -17.05
CA ARG A 118 -11.36 6.08 -17.90
C ARG A 118 -12.63 5.80 -17.10
N ARG A 119 -13.80 6.04 -17.70
CA ARG A 119 -15.10 5.91 -17.03
C ARG A 119 -15.05 4.70 -16.10
N PRO A 120 -15.44 4.83 -14.81
CA PRO A 120 -15.61 3.64 -14.00
C PRO A 120 -16.52 2.72 -14.81
N TYR A 121 -16.09 1.48 -15.04
CA TYR A 121 -17.00 0.46 -15.56
C TYR A 121 -18.21 0.51 -14.64
N ALA A 122 -19.33 1.01 -15.17
CA ALA A 122 -20.60 0.97 -14.48
C ALA A 122 -20.87 -0.52 -14.21
N GLY A 123 -20.75 -0.91 -12.95
CA GLY A 123 -21.30 -2.17 -12.48
C GLY A 123 -22.81 -2.15 -12.60
#